data_AF-A0A2V2VQL8-F1
#
_entry.id   AF-A0A2V2VQL8-F1
#
_cell.length_a   1.000
_cell.length_b   1.000
_cell.length_c   1.000
_cell.angle_alpha   90.00
_cell.angle_beta   90.00
_cell.angle_gamma   90.00
#
_symmetry.space_group_name_H-M   'P 1'
#
loop_
_entity.id
_entity.type
_entity.pdbx_description
1 polymer ?
#
loop_
_entity_poly.entity_id
_entity_poly.type
_entity_poly.pdbx_seq_one_letter_code
_entity_poly.pdbx_strand_id
1 'polypeptide(L)'
;MLASKDNILPIFFGWFALKLCTESALVKTIGTKLTEFEPPTGRQAKPCVLKLAPELHPKGDEGLLPSEYEKPIRKIKYGVLYKPAVTNFPLVDIFFFSVSNPMTLVALRMTTAGGHHTTASTARQFTECLAAYCNGWEESSRDMSWDIIYLQRADSTPMNDWRRCDVVNSNNNTDAENYEIAAFWRKKVRQYPVLILSGDIGRDKAFRSEK
;
A
#
# COMPACT_ATOMS: atom_id res chain seq x y z
N MET A 1 -31.75 -11.87 -11.02
CA MET A 1 -30.81 -11.84 -9.87
C MET A 1 -29.85 -10.70 -10.13
N LEU A 2 -30.08 -9.55 -9.51
CA LEU A 2 -29.32 -8.32 -9.75
C LEU A 2 -27.95 -8.45 -9.06
N ALA A 3 -26.87 -8.48 -9.82
CA ALA A 3 -25.53 -8.28 -9.29
C ALA A 3 -25.49 -6.87 -8.68
N SER A 4 -25.34 -6.78 -7.35
CA SER A 4 -25.25 -5.49 -6.68
C SER A 4 -24.07 -4.70 -7.25
N LYS A 5 -24.32 -3.43 -7.58
CA LYS A 5 -23.32 -2.44 -8.01
C LYS A 5 -22.11 -2.37 -7.06
N ASP A 6 -22.29 -2.82 -5.81
CA ASP A 6 -21.29 -2.85 -4.76
C ASP A 6 -20.19 -3.92 -4.96
N ASN A 7 -20.44 -4.96 -5.76
CA ASN A 7 -19.45 -6.04 -6.01
C ASN A 7 -18.69 -5.90 -7.34
N ILE A 8 -19.13 -5.01 -8.23
CA ILE A 8 -18.48 -4.77 -9.53
C ILE A 8 -17.36 -3.71 -9.38
N LEU A 9 -17.51 -2.76 -8.45
CA LEU A 9 -16.54 -1.70 -8.19
C LEU A 9 -15.18 -2.17 -7.63
N PRO A 10 -15.07 -3.14 -6.70
CA PRO A 10 -13.78 -3.57 -6.14
C PRO A 10 -12.89 -4.27 -7.16
N ILE A 11 -13.49 -5.11 -8.03
CA ILE A 11 -12.76 -5.89 -9.04
C ILE A 11 -12.20 -4.98 -10.14
N PHE A 12 -13.00 -4.02 -10.62
CA PHE A 12 -12.52 -3.04 -11.58
C PHE A 12 -11.47 -2.12 -10.96
N PHE A 13 -11.66 -1.62 -9.73
CA PHE A 13 -10.69 -0.73 -9.10
C PHE A 13 -9.37 -1.45 -8.77
N GLY A 14 -9.41 -2.70 -8.31
CA GLY A 14 -8.24 -3.52 -8.04
C GLY A 14 -7.42 -3.80 -9.31
N TRP A 15 -8.06 -4.19 -10.42
CA TRP A 15 -7.40 -4.37 -11.72
C TRP A 15 -6.81 -3.06 -12.27
N PHE A 16 -7.54 -1.94 -12.12
CA PHE A 16 -7.07 -0.64 -12.57
C PHE A 16 -5.92 -0.11 -11.72
N ALA A 17 -5.99 -0.18 -10.38
CA ALA A 17 -4.90 0.14 -9.46
C ALA A 17 -3.62 -0.66 -9.77
N LEU A 18 -3.81 -1.91 -10.15
CA LEU A 18 -2.76 -2.79 -10.65
C LEU A 18 -2.05 -2.23 -11.87
N LYS A 19 -2.82 -1.86 -12.90
CA LYS A 19 -2.32 -1.22 -14.13
C LYS A 19 -1.65 0.12 -13.83
N LEU A 20 -2.24 0.88 -12.91
CA LEU A 20 -1.74 2.15 -12.41
C LEU A 20 -0.30 2.04 -11.84
N CYS A 21 0.03 0.93 -11.18
CA CYS A 21 1.34 0.70 -10.57
C CYS A 21 2.37 0.04 -11.50
N THR A 22 1.91 -0.59 -12.57
CA THR A 22 2.77 -1.23 -13.59
C THR A 22 3.04 -0.32 -14.79
N GLU A 23 2.27 0.75 -14.99
CA GLU A 23 2.50 1.76 -16.04
C GLU A 23 3.33 2.95 -15.54
N SER A 24 4.57 3.07 -16.06
CA SER A 24 5.49 4.19 -15.76
C SER A 24 4.85 5.58 -15.91
N ALA A 25 3.96 5.76 -16.90
CA ALA A 25 3.28 7.02 -17.17
C ALA A 25 2.34 7.45 -16.04
N LEU A 26 1.71 6.49 -15.38
CA LEU A 26 0.80 6.80 -14.30
C LEU A 26 1.52 6.98 -12.98
N VAL A 27 2.61 6.24 -12.71
CA VAL A 27 3.45 6.56 -11.55
C VAL A 27 4.08 7.95 -11.68
N LYS A 28 4.39 8.43 -12.89
CA LYS A 28 4.74 9.84 -13.11
C LYS A 28 3.57 10.77 -12.76
N THR A 29 2.35 10.42 -13.17
CA THR A 29 1.15 11.22 -12.89
C THR A 29 0.83 11.28 -11.39
N ILE A 30 0.75 10.14 -10.71
CA ILE A 30 0.53 10.05 -9.26
C ILE A 30 1.71 10.62 -8.49
N GLY A 31 2.94 10.35 -8.91
CA GLY A 31 4.15 10.85 -8.27
C GLY A 31 4.17 12.36 -8.09
N THR A 32 3.57 13.11 -9.03
CA THR A 32 3.43 14.56 -8.88
C THR A 32 2.42 14.97 -7.80
N LYS A 33 1.41 14.13 -7.53
CA LYS A 33 0.34 14.36 -6.55
C LYS A 33 0.66 13.79 -5.16
N LEU A 34 1.76 13.05 -5.00
CA LEU A 34 2.17 12.49 -3.71
C LEU A 34 2.74 13.58 -2.80
N THR A 35 1.91 14.02 -1.86
CA THR A 35 2.28 14.90 -0.75
C THR A 35 2.06 14.13 0.55
N GLU A 36 3.06 14.08 1.44
CA GLU A 36 2.89 13.39 2.74
C GLU A 36 1.83 14.13 3.57
N PHE A 37 0.97 13.39 4.27
CA PHE A 37 0.17 13.96 5.34
C PHE A 37 1.07 14.61 6.40
N GLU A 38 0.59 15.66 7.03
CA GLU A 38 1.29 16.24 8.17
C GLU A 38 1.43 15.19 9.28
N PRO A 39 2.66 14.77 9.62
CA PRO A 39 2.87 13.70 10.57
C PRO A 39 2.61 14.21 11.99
N PRO A 40 2.00 13.40 12.87
CA PRO A 40 1.69 13.83 14.24
C PRO A 40 2.93 14.09 15.09
N THR A 41 4.12 13.68 14.64
CA THR A 41 5.38 13.94 15.32
C THR A 41 5.99 15.30 14.97
N GLY A 42 5.41 16.05 14.02
CA GLY A 42 5.98 17.30 13.50
C GLY A 42 7.29 17.10 12.72
N ARG A 43 7.58 15.87 12.27
CA ARG A 43 8.80 15.60 11.47
C ARG A 43 8.64 16.23 10.09
N GLN A 44 9.76 16.56 9.46
CA GLN A 44 9.74 17.09 8.10
C GLN A 44 9.10 16.09 7.13
N ALA A 45 8.19 16.60 6.30
CA ALA A 45 7.60 15.86 5.19
C ALA A 45 8.71 15.41 4.23
N LYS A 46 8.62 14.18 3.74
CA LYS A 46 9.55 13.61 2.77
C LYS A 46 8.80 13.26 1.49
N PRO A 47 9.39 13.48 0.30
CA PRO A 47 8.82 12.94 -0.93
C PRO A 47 8.76 11.40 -0.87
N CYS A 48 7.66 10.83 -1.36
CA CYS A 48 7.51 9.38 -1.47
C CYS A 48 8.60 8.77 -2.36
N VAL A 49 9.04 7.55 -2.04
CA VAL A 49 10.01 6.80 -2.84
C VAL A 49 9.54 6.62 -4.30
N LEU A 50 8.24 6.48 -4.53
CA LEU A 50 7.68 6.43 -5.89
C LEU A 50 7.95 7.68 -6.72
N LYS A 51 8.11 8.84 -6.08
CA LYS A 51 8.41 10.10 -6.78
C LYS A 51 9.90 10.23 -7.07
N LEU A 52 10.75 9.76 -6.16
CA LEU A 52 12.18 10.02 -6.19
C LEU A 52 12.95 9.12 -7.16
N ALA A 53 12.50 7.88 -7.35
CA ALA A 53 13.27 6.88 -8.07
C ALA A 53 12.40 6.07 -9.06
N PRO A 54 12.05 6.64 -10.23
CA PRO A 54 11.24 5.97 -11.24
C PRO A 54 11.82 4.64 -11.76
N GLU A 55 13.13 4.52 -11.77
CA GLU A 55 13.86 3.32 -12.13
C GLU A 55 13.67 2.16 -11.14
N LEU A 56 13.25 2.47 -9.91
CA LEU A 56 12.96 1.51 -8.83
C LEU A 56 11.48 1.11 -8.79
N HIS A 57 10.66 1.57 -9.73
CA HIS A 57 9.28 1.12 -9.86
C HIS A 57 9.23 -0.38 -10.20
N PRO A 58 8.20 -1.09 -9.74
CA PRO A 58 8.05 -2.50 -10.06
C PRO A 58 8.05 -2.76 -11.57
N LYS A 59 8.85 -3.73 -12.03
CA LYS A 59 8.96 -4.12 -13.45
C LYS A 59 8.17 -5.38 -13.80
N GLY A 60 7.51 -5.95 -12.81
CA GLY A 60 6.70 -7.15 -12.92
C GLY A 60 5.89 -7.36 -11.64
N ASP A 61 5.07 -8.40 -11.64
CA ASP A 61 4.23 -8.73 -10.51
C ASP A 61 4.17 -10.21 -10.20
N GLU A 62 3.87 -10.51 -8.93
CA GLU A 62 3.70 -11.86 -8.41
C GLU A 62 2.44 -11.94 -7.55
N GLY A 63 1.66 -12.99 -7.74
CA GLY A 63 0.58 -13.35 -6.83
C GLY A 63 1.14 -13.92 -5.52
N LEU A 64 0.64 -13.41 -4.40
CA LEU A 64 0.82 -14.00 -3.08
C LEU A 64 -0.37 -14.91 -2.79
N LEU A 65 -0.14 -16.21 -2.88
CA LEU A 65 -1.13 -17.20 -2.50
C LEU A 65 -1.23 -17.25 -0.97
N PRO A 66 -2.36 -17.71 -0.40
CA PRO A 66 -2.46 -17.93 1.04
C PRO A 66 -1.29 -18.80 1.54
N SER A 67 -0.78 -18.51 2.73
CA SER A 67 0.40 -19.19 3.30
C SER A 67 0.22 -20.70 3.42
N GLU A 68 -1.01 -21.18 3.57
CA GLU A 68 -1.38 -22.61 3.56
C GLU A 68 -1.13 -23.33 2.22
N TYR A 69 -1.06 -22.58 1.11
CA TYR A 69 -0.75 -23.11 -0.23
C TYR A 69 0.65 -22.72 -0.74
N GLU A 70 1.37 -21.80 -0.07
CA GLU A 70 2.76 -21.47 -0.41
C GLU A 70 3.74 -22.39 0.33
N LYS A 71 4.56 -23.14 -0.43
CA LYS A 71 5.40 -24.21 0.13
C LYS A 71 6.91 -23.96 0.10
N PRO A 72 7.39 -22.74 -0.23
CA PRO A 72 8.50 -22.22 0.58
C PRO A 72 8.45 -20.70 0.86
N ILE A 73 8.98 -20.31 2.02
CA ILE A 73 9.33 -18.92 2.38
C ILE A 73 10.20 -18.34 1.25
N ARG A 74 9.76 -17.23 0.65
CA ARG A 74 10.40 -16.60 -0.50
C ARG A 74 11.53 -15.67 -0.05
N LYS A 75 12.60 -15.54 -0.83
CA LYS A 75 13.50 -14.40 -0.66
C LYS A 75 12.75 -13.12 -1.07
N ILE A 76 12.94 -12.03 -0.33
CA ILE A 76 12.39 -10.73 -0.71
C ILE A 76 12.92 -10.36 -2.10
N LYS A 77 12.01 -10.26 -3.08
CA LYS A 77 12.32 -9.69 -4.39
C LYS A 77 11.98 -8.21 -4.39
N TYR A 78 12.93 -7.42 -4.85
CA TYR A 78 12.81 -5.97 -4.99
C TYR A 78 12.29 -5.60 -6.37
N GLY A 79 11.56 -4.49 -6.48
CA GLY A 79 10.99 -4.05 -7.75
C GLY A 79 9.99 -5.07 -8.35
N VAL A 80 9.38 -5.89 -7.49
CA VAL A 80 8.30 -6.82 -7.84
C VAL A 80 7.06 -6.44 -7.05
N LEU A 81 5.94 -6.25 -7.76
CA LEU A 81 4.65 -5.92 -7.16
C LEU A 81 3.96 -7.18 -6.66
N TYR A 82 3.71 -7.26 -5.36
CA TYR A 82 3.00 -8.37 -4.75
C TYR A 82 1.50 -8.11 -4.70
N LYS A 83 0.74 -9.11 -5.17
CA LYS A 83 -0.72 -9.09 -5.25
C LYS A 83 -1.30 -10.20 -4.39
N PRO A 84 -1.78 -9.88 -3.18
CA PRO A 84 -2.49 -10.85 -2.35
C PRO A 84 -3.67 -11.47 -3.10
N ALA A 85 -3.72 -12.81 -3.15
CA ALA A 85 -4.83 -13.56 -3.75
C ALA A 85 -6.01 -13.74 -2.78
N VAL A 86 -5.83 -13.38 -1.50
CA VAL A 86 -6.88 -13.43 -0.47
C VAL A 86 -7.71 -12.16 -0.47
N THR A 87 -9.03 -12.31 -0.41
CA THR A 87 -9.99 -11.20 -0.45
C THR A 87 -9.94 -10.26 0.76
N ASN A 88 -9.27 -10.65 1.85
CA ASN A 88 -9.12 -9.87 3.08
C ASN A 88 -7.66 -9.83 3.56
N PHE A 89 -6.72 -9.58 2.65
CA PHE A 89 -5.33 -9.40 3.06
C PHE A 89 -5.24 -8.22 4.03
N PRO A 90 -4.49 -8.37 5.15
CA PRO A 90 -4.45 -7.33 6.16
C PRO A 90 -3.81 -6.05 5.61
N LEU A 91 -4.38 -4.91 6.02
CA LEU A 91 -3.89 -3.54 5.85
C LEU A 91 -3.84 -2.98 4.42
N VAL A 92 -3.45 -3.77 3.42
CA VAL A 92 -3.08 -3.28 2.07
C VAL A 92 -3.69 -4.13 0.97
N ASP A 93 -3.90 -3.51 -0.20
CA ASP A 93 -4.41 -4.22 -1.38
C ASP A 93 -3.26 -4.74 -2.25
N ILE A 94 -2.16 -3.98 -2.37
CA ILE A 94 -0.94 -4.36 -3.08
C ILE A 94 0.28 -3.68 -2.44
N PHE A 95 1.46 -4.27 -2.58
CA PHE A 95 2.69 -3.69 -2.05
C PHE A 95 3.93 -4.15 -2.81
N PHE A 96 5.05 -3.46 -2.63
CA PHE A 96 6.35 -3.89 -3.13
C PHE A 96 7.49 -3.35 -2.27
N PHE A 97 8.67 -3.93 -2.46
CA PHE A 97 9.89 -3.47 -1.81
C PHE A 97 10.77 -2.69 -2.79
N SER A 98 11.11 -1.45 -2.42
CA SER A 98 12.02 -0.60 -3.18
C SER A 98 13.47 -0.76 -2.69
N VAL A 99 14.42 -0.70 -3.62
CA VAL A 99 15.88 -0.76 -3.37
C VAL A 99 16.43 0.57 -2.83
N SER A 100 15.61 1.37 -2.14
CA SER A 100 16.04 2.63 -1.52
C SER A 100 17.00 2.36 -0.34
N ASN A 101 17.71 3.40 0.12
CA ASN A 101 18.49 3.35 1.37
C ASN A 101 17.96 4.38 2.39
N PRO A 102 17.37 3.96 3.52
CA PRO A 102 17.06 2.57 3.89
C PRO A 102 15.99 1.97 2.97
N MET A 103 15.89 0.63 2.98
CA MET A 103 14.88 -0.12 2.23
C MET A 103 13.48 0.39 2.57
N THR A 104 12.61 0.51 1.57
CA THR A 104 11.24 0.99 1.77
C THR A 104 10.21 0.00 1.30
N LEU A 105 9.31 -0.40 2.19
CA LEU A 105 8.06 -1.05 1.83
C LEU A 105 7.09 0.03 1.34
N VAL A 106 6.69 -0.07 0.08
CA VAL A 106 5.68 0.80 -0.50
C VAL A 106 4.39 0.00 -0.58
N ALA A 107 3.41 0.43 0.20
CA ALA A 107 2.13 -0.21 0.36
C ALA A 107 1.03 0.68 -0.21
N LEU A 108 0.10 0.08 -0.95
CA LEU A 108 -1.04 0.79 -1.51
C LEU A 108 -2.31 0.24 -0.91
N ARG A 109 -3.17 1.17 -0.49
CA ARG A 109 -4.47 0.89 0.07
C ARG A 109 -5.52 1.68 -0.68
N MET A 110 -6.43 0.97 -1.33
CA MET A 110 -7.62 1.53 -1.92
C MET A 110 -8.58 1.90 -0.78
N THR A 111 -9.13 3.12 -0.83
CA THR A 111 -10.11 3.58 0.16
C THR A 111 -11.28 4.22 -0.55
N THR A 112 -12.50 3.86 -0.14
CA THR A 112 -13.75 4.29 -0.80
C THR A 112 -14.35 5.56 -0.19
N ALA A 113 -14.05 5.86 1.08
CA ALA A 113 -14.42 7.09 1.80
C ALA A 113 -13.65 7.14 3.13
N GLY A 114 -13.43 8.34 3.69
CA GLY A 114 -12.78 8.69 4.97
C GLY A 114 -12.53 7.54 5.96
N GLY A 115 -11.62 6.63 5.61
CA GLY A 115 -11.59 5.28 6.16
C GLY A 115 -11.37 5.24 7.66
N HIS A 116 -11.99 4.25 8.30
CA HIS A 116 -11.72 3.89 9.69
C HIS A 116 -10.21 3.78 9.91
N HIS A 117 -9.75 4.26 11.07
CA HIS A 117 -8.36 4.16 11.49
C HIS A 117 -7.85 2.71 11.38
N THR A 118 -6.56 2.56 11.11
CA THR A 118 -5.91 1.26 11.18
C THR A 118 -5.84 0.86 12.65
N THR A 119 -6.03 -0.42 12.98
CA THR A 119 -5.72 -0.90 14.33
C THR A 119 -4.31 -1.49 14.37
N ALA A 120 -3.67 -1.45 15.54
CA ALA A 120 -2.38 -2.08 15.77
C ALA A 120 -2.42 -3.58 15.47
N SER A 121 -3.55 -4.25 15.78
CA SER A 121 -3.75 -5.66 15.46
C SER A 121 -3.74 -5.95 13.96
N THR A 122 -4.37 -5.11 13.12
CA THR A 122 -4.34 -5.28 11.66
C THR A 122 -2.94 -5.01 11.09
N ALA A 123 -2.24 -4.00 11.60
CA ALA A 123 -0.85 -3.75 11.22
C ALA A 123 0.07 -4.91 11.62
N ARG A 124 -0.16 -5.52 12.80
CA ARG A 124 0.55 -6.73 13.25
C ARG A 124 0.32 -7.90 12.31
N GLN A 125 -0.94 -8.21 12.02
CA GLN A 125 -1.31 -9.30 11.10
C GLN A 125 -0.64 -9.14 9.73
N PHE A 126 -0.52 -7.90 9.25
CA PHE A 126 0.23 -7.63 8.02
C PHE A 126 1.71 -7.95 8.16
N THR A 127 2.38 -7.55 9.25
CA THR A 127 3.79 -7.92 9.47
C THR A 127 4.01 -9.42 9.68
N GLU A 128 3.07 -10.12 10.34
CA GLU A 128 3.10 -11.57 10.51
C GLU A 128 2.96 -12.28 9.15
N CYS A 129 2.08 -11.78 8.28
CA CYS A 129 1.97 -12.25 6.91
C CYS A 129 3.30 -12.05 6.15
N LEU A 130 3.89 -10.85 6.21
CA LEU A 130 5.18 -10.60 5.57
C LEU A 130 6.29 -11.53 6.11
N ALA A 131 6.33 -11.78 7.41
CA ALA A 131 7.28 -12.70 8.03
C ALA A 131 7.09 -14.15 7.54
N ALA A 132 5.86 -14.57 7.32
CA ALA A 132 5.55 -15.89 6.78
C ALA A 132 5.96 -16.05 5.30
N TYR A 133 5.83 -14.98 4.50
CA TYR A 133 6.16 -15.01 3.08
C TYR A 133 7.64 -14.73 2.79
N CYS A 134 8.31 -13.92 3.61
CA CYS A 134 9.62 -13.33 3.28
C CYS A 134 10.71 -13.83 4.22
N ASN A 135 11.67 -14.57 3.66
CA ASN A 135 12.86 -15.02 4.36
C ASN A 135 13.74 -13.81 4.69
N GLY A 136 14.24 -13.75 5.93
CA GLY A 136 15.03 -12.62 6.42
C GLY A 136 14.21 -11.35 6.67
N TRP A 137 12.88 -11.45 6.75
CA TRP A 137 12.01 -10.33 7.10
C TRP A 137 12.41 -9.67 8.42
N GLU A 138 12.69 -10.46 9.46
CA GLU A 138 13.02 -9.92 10.79
C GLU A 138 14.24 -9.00 10.74
N GLU A 139 15.31 -9.41 10.05
CA GLU A 139 16.52 -8.60 9.87
C GLU A 139 16.23 -7.39 8.98
N SER A 140 15.58 -7.59 7.85
CA SER A 140 15.30 -6.52 6.87
C SER A 140 14.35 -5.44 7.40
N SER A 141 13.43 -5.81 8.29
CA SER A 141 12.37 -4.91 8.78
C SER A 141 12.85 -3.88 9.82
N ARG A 142 13.97 -4.14 10.50
CA ARG A 142 14.49 -3.30 11.60
C ARG A 142 14.77 -1.85 11.18
N ASP A 143 15.38 -1.68 10.02
CA ASP A 143 15.76 -0.37 9.49
C ASP A 143 14.82 0.13 8.37
N MET A 144 13.79 -0.64 8.04
CA MET A 144 12.91 -0.37 6.91
C MET A 144 11.98 0.83 7.18
N SER A 145 11.84 1.71 6.18
CA SER A 145 10.78 2.71 6.16
C SER A 145 9.54 2.21 5.43
N TRP A 146 8.38 2.72 5.81
CA TRP A 146 7.11 2.35 5.18
C TRP A 146 6.48 3.59 4.56
N ASP A 147 6.18 3.52 3.27
CA ASP A 147 5.37 4.49 2.56
C ASP A 147 4.01 3.86 2.27
N ILE A 148 2.94 4.39 2.86
CA ILE A 148 1.56 3.96 2.60
C ILE A 148 0.85 5.00 1.75
N ILE A 149 0.35 4.57 0.61
CA ILE A 149 -0.36 5.42 -0.34
C ILE A 149 -1.83 5.05 -0.31
N TYR A 150 -2.66 6.03 0.08
CA TYR A 150 -4.11 5.89 0.10
C TYR A 150 -4.67 6.36 -1.24
N LEU A 151 -5.15 5.42 -2.04
CA LEU A 151 -5.77 5.70 -3.32
C LEU A 151 -7.28 5.88 -3.13
N GLN A 152 -7.76 7.07 -3.42
CA GLN A 152 -9.16 7.47 -3.31
C GLN A 152 -9.75 7.76 -4.68
N ARG A 153 -11.02 7.44 -4.86
CA ARG A 153 -11.77 7.87 -6.05
C ARG A 153 -12.10 9.36 -5.93
N ALA A 154 -12.10 10.09 -7.05
CA ALA A 154 -12.41 11.52 -7.08
C ALA A 154 -13.80 11.89 -6.54
N ASP A 155 -14.76 10.97 -6.61
CA ASP A 155 -16.11 11.13 -6.09
C ASP A 155 -16.21 10.83 -4.57
N SER A 156 -15.12 10.40 -3.94
CA SER A 156 -15.06 10.14 -2.49
C SER A 156 -14.67 11.38 -1.70
N THR A 157 -15.12 11.45 -0.45
CA THR A 157 -14.68 12.48 0.51
C THR A 157 -13.15 12.40 0.67
N PRO A 158 -12.39 13.47 0.33
CA PRO A 158 -10.94 13.46 0.44
C PRO A 158 -10.48 13.19 1.88
N MET A 159 -9.43 12.40 2.02
CA MET A 159 -8.71 12.24 3.28
C MET A 159 -7.82 13.46 3.48
N ASN A 160 -8.07 14.19 4.56
CA ASN A 160 -7.36 15.44 4.86
C ASN A 160 -6.28 15.27 5.93
N ASP A 161 -6.36 14.22 6.75
CA ASP A 161 -5.46 14.05 7.89
C ASP A 161 -4.78 12.69 7.92
N TRP A 162 -3.61 12.66 8.56
CA TRP A 162 -2.86 11.44 8.87
C TRP A 162 -3.72 10.37 9.56
N ARG A 163 -3.61 9.11 9.11
CA ARG A 163 -4.38 7.99 9.68
C ARG A 163 -3.67 7.38 10.87
N ARG A 164 -4.36 7.37 12.01
CA ARG A 164 -3.89 6.73 13.25
C ARG A 164 -3.84 5.21 13.14
N CYS A 165 -2.98 4.65 13.98
CA CYS A 165 -2.92 3.22 14.27
C CYS A 165 -3.35 3.05 15.73
N ASP A 166 -4.58 2.63 15.94
CA ASP A 166 -5.22 2.60 17.25
C ASP A 166 -4.97 1.27 17.95
N VAL A 167 -4.61 1.34 19.23
CA VAL A 167 -4.50 0.15 20.08
C VAL A 167 -5.89 -0.12 20.64
N VAL A 168 -6.52 -1.20 20.17
CA VAL A 168 -7.77 -1.70 20.74
C VAL A 168 -7.39 -2.68 21.84
N ASN A 169 -7.66 -2.30 23.09
CA ASN A 169 -7.26 -3.09 24.25
C ASN A 169 -7.97 -4.45 24.22
N SER A 170 -7.21 -5.54 24.21
CA SER A 170 -7.72 -6.90 24.37
C SER A 170 -6.92 -7.52 25.49
N ASN A 171 -7.56 -7.88 26.61
CA ASN A 171 -7.01 -8.25 27.94
C ASN A 171 -5.86 -9.32 27.99
N ASN A 172 -4.84 -9.26 27.14
CA ASN A 172 -3.83 -10.29 26.90
C ASN A 172 -2.44 -9.64 26.67
N ASN A 173 -1.38 -10.44 26.78
CA ASN A 173 0.03 -10.04 26.56
C ASN A 173 0.33 -9.37 25.20
N THR A 174 -0.63 -9.38 24.28
CA THR A 174 -0.61 -8.70 22.97
C THR A 174 -0.62 -7.18 23.05
N ASP A 175 -0.91 -6.58 24.21
CA ASP A 175 -1.03 -5.14 24.35
C ASP A 175 0.32 -4.43 24.15
N ALA A 176 1.41 -4.95 24.72
CA ALA A 176 2.75 -4.36 24.59
C ALA A 176 3.21 -4.29 23.13
N GLU A 177 3.06 -5.38 22.37
CA GLU A 177 3.39 -5.41 20.94
C GLU A 177 2.52 -4.44 20.13
N ASN A 178 1.22 -4.36 20.44
CA ASN A 178 0.33 -3.42 19.79
C ASN A 178 0.75 -1.96 20.04
N TYR A 179 1.22 -1.63 21.24
CA TYR A 179 1.78 -0.31 21.53
C TYR A 179 3.05 -0.03 20.73
N GLU A 180 3.96 -1.00 20.60
CA GLU A 180 5.16 -0.86 19.77
C GLU A 180 4.80 -0.64 18.30
N ILE A 181 3.81 -1.36 17.78
CA ILE A 181 3.33 -1.21 16.41
C ILE A 181 2.69 0.17 16.20
N ALA A 182 1.89 0.66 17.15
CA ALA A 182 1.33 2.00 17.08
C ALA A 182 2.43 3.08 17.14
N ALA A 183 3.46 2.89 17.96
CA ALA A 183 4.61 3.78 18.04
C ALA A 183 5.43 3.78 16.74
N PHE A 184 5.70 2.60 16.17
CA PHE A 184 6.32 2.44 14.86
C PHE A 184 5.52 3.17 13.79
N TRP A 185 4.20 2.95 13.75
CA TRP A 185 3.32 3.61 12.79
C TRP A 185 3.41 5.13 12.89
N ARG A 186 3.37 5.68 14.10
CA ARG A 186 3.51 7.12 14.33
C ARG A 186 4.86 7.67 13.86
N LYS A 187 5.95 6.94 14.12
CA LYS A 187 7.33 7.43 13.95
C LYS A 187 7.96 7.13 12.58
N LYS A 188 7.59 6.02 11.94
CA LYS A 188 8.30 5.45 10.78
C LYS A 188 7.42 5.28 9.54
N VAL A 189 6.10 5.17 9.69
CA VAL A 189 5.18 5.09 8.55
C VAL A 189 4.88 6.49 8.02
N ARG A 190 5.16 6.70 6.74
CA ARG A 190 4.80 7.89 5.96
C ARG A 190 3.55 7.60 5.17
N GLN A 191 2.69 8.59 5.02
CA GLN A 191 1.35 8.41 4.49
C GLN A 191 1.05 9.45 3.43
N TYR A 192 0.54 9.02 2.28
CA TYR A 192 0.31 9.88 1.12
C TYR A 192 -1.11 9.67 0.59
N PRO A 193 -2.02 10.64 0.68
CA PRO A 193 -3.30 10.58 -0.01
C PRO A 193 -3.12 10.87 -1.50
N VAL A 194 -3.90 10.18 -2.33
CA VAL A 194 -3.99 10.47 -3.76
C VAL A 194 -5.44 10.34 -4.19
N LEU A 195 -5.99 11.42 -4.75
CA LEU A 195 -7.26 11.38 -5.46
C LEU A 195 -7.00 10.99 -6.92
N ILE A 196 -7.62 9.89 -7.36
CA ILE A 196 -7.60 9.43 -8.75
C ILE A 196 -8.82 10.02 -9.45
N LEU A 197 -8.58 10.93 -10.40
CA LEU A 197 -9.60 11.47 -11.28
C LEU A 197 -9.82 10.52 -12.46
N SER A 198 -11.05 10.44 -12.98
CA SER A 198 -11.33 9.68 -14.21
C SER A 198 -10.48 10.16 -15.41
N GLY A 199 -10.06 11.42 -15.42
CA GLY A 199 -9.17 11.99 -16.44
C GLY A 199 -7.70 11.61 -16.28
N ASP A 200 -7.26 11.19 -15.08
CA ASP A 200 -5.91 10.66 -14.86
C ASP A 200 -5.73 9.30 -15.54
N ILE A 201 -6.84 8.62 -15.81
CA ILE A 201 -6.92 7.28 -16.40
C ILE A 201 -6.92 7.34 -17.94
N GLY A 202 -7.24 8.50 -18.54
CA GLY A 202 -7.59 8.61 -19.97
C GLY A 202 -6.59 9.33 -20.87
N ARG A 203 -5.39 9.68 -20.41
CA ARG A 203 -4.39 10.39 -21.23
C ARG A 203 -3.51 9.50 -22.10
N ASP A 204 -3.90 8.25 -22.30
CA ASP A 204 -3.36 7.40 -23.37
C ASP A 204 -4.36 7.27 -24.52
N LYS A 205 -4.71 8.42 -25.13
CA LYS A 205 -5.21 8.43 -26.52
C LYS A 205 -4.00 8.47 -27.46
N ALA A 206 -3.28 7.36 -27.51
CA ALA A 206 -2.25 7.14 -28.53
C ALA A 206 -2.12 5.65 -28.90
N PHE A 207 -3.24 4.92 -28.97
CA PHE A 207 -3.36 3.82 -29.94
C PHE A 207 -4.41 4.23 -30.95
N ARG A 208 -3.91 4.91 -31.99
CA ARG A 208 -4.61 5.07 -33.27
C ARG A 208 -5.09 3.70 -33.72
N SER A 209 -6.33 3.68 -34.21
CA SER A 209 -6.76 2.77 -35.25
C SER A 209 -5.73 2.75 -36.39
N GLU A 210 -5.11 1.60 -36.59
CA GLU A 210 -4.46 1.12 -37.81
C GLU A 210 -4.05 -0.32 -37.45
N LYS A 211 -4.63 -1.40 -37.99
CA LYS A 211 -5.29 -1.62 -39.27
C LYS A 211 -6.20 -2.84 -39.16
#